data_AF-A0A329R517-F1
#
_entry.id   AF-A0A329R517-F1
#
_cell.length_a   1.000
_cell.length_b   1.000
_cell.length_c   1.000
_cell.angle_alpha   90.00
_cell.angle_beta   90.00
_cell.angle_gamma   90.00
#
_symmetry.space_group_name_H-M   'P 1'
#
loop_
_entity.id
_entity.type
_entity.pdbx_description
1 polymer ?
#
loop_
_entity_poly.entity_id
_entity_poly.type
_entity_poly.pdbx_seq_one_letter_code
_entity_poly.pdbx_strand_id
1 'polypeptide(L)'
;MSRTKKITVLLGSTALALSLTACGGGDEYCDLIEEYEANASSMEDMADQDAAVDMAEETRAIADAAPDDIAEDWNTVADAMDKLANFDPEDADMEDPDSMGPLENLDELEQAGTNVEEHVQDNCDVSLN
;
A
#
# COMPACT_ATOMS: atom_id res chain seq x y z
N MET A 1 35.11 62.36 10.77
CA MET A 1 33.73 61.87 10.64
C MET A 1 33.57 61.24 9.26
N SER A 2 33.79 59.92 9.14
CA SER A 2 33.55 59.18 7.89
C SER A 2 32.35 58.26 8.09
N ARG A 3 31.38 58.37 7.18
CA ARG A 3 30.05 57.78 7.27
C ARG A 3 30.12 56.27 7.00
N THR A 4 29.74 55.46 7.98
CA THR A 4 29.67 54.00 7.87
C THR A 4 28.54 53.60 6.92
N LYS A 5 28.90 52.97 5.78
CA LYS A 5 27.96 52.47 4.78
C LYS A 5 27.38 51.15 5.29
N LYS A 6 26.14 51.17 5.79
CA LYS A 6 25.42 49.94 6.16
C LYS A 6 25.04 49.22 4.86
N ILE A 7 25.67 48.08 4.61
CA ILE A 7 25.31 47.17 3.52
C ILE A 7 24.25 46.24 4.08
N THR A 8 22.99 46.52 3.74
CA THR A 8 21.86 45.63 3.99
C THR A 8 21.92 44.51 2.95
N VAL A 9 22.30 43.30 3.37
CA VAL A 9 22.15 42.08 2.56
C VAL A 9 20.71 41.60 2.74
N LEU A 10 19.92 41.71 1.68
CA LEU A 10 18.56 41.18 1.58
C LEU A 10 18.58 39.92 0.71
N LEU A 11 18.05 38.84 1.29
CA LEU A 11 17.27 37.76 0.66
C LEU A 11 17.97 36.86 -0.37
N GLY A 12 18.04 35.60 -0.01
CA GLY A 12 18.27 34.47 -0.91
C GLY A 12 17.78 33.17 -0.26
N SER A 13 16.56 33.18 0.29
CA SER A 13 15.88 31.93 0.63
C SER A 13 15.49 31.26 -0.67
N THR A 14 16.31 30.33 -1.13
CA THR A 14 15.84 29.30 -2.06
C THR A 14 14.76 28.53 -1.31
N ALA A 15 13.51 28.94 -1.47
CA ALA A 15 12.40 28.05 -1.24
C ALA A 15 12.61 26.89 -2.20
N LEU A 16 12.99 25.73 -1.66
CA LEU A 16 12.73 24.48 -2.35
C LEU A 16 11.24 24.51 -2.63
N ALA A 17 10.87 24.74 -3.88
CA ALA A 17 9.55 24.39 -4.38
C ALA A 17 9.50 22.86 -4.31
N LEU A 18 9.30 22.34 -3.10
CA LEU A 18 8.62 21.08 -2.91
C LEU A 18 7.30 21.31 -3.62
N SER A 19 7.16 20.72 -4.79
CA SER A 19 5.88 20.54 -5.43
C SER A 19 5.02 19.79 -4.43
N LEU A 20 4.38 20.53 -3.53
CA LEU A 20 3.22 20.04 -2.81
C LEU A 20 2.16 19.86 -3.90
N THR A 21 2.22 18.75 -4.62
CA THR A 21 1.02 17.98 -4.97
C THR A 21 0.44 17.42 -3.67
N ALA A 22 0.10 18.34 -2.77
CA ALA A 22 -0.93 18.15 -1.78
C ALA A 22 -2.17 18.73 -2.45
N CYS A 23 -2.89 17.89 -3.20
CA CYS A 23 -4.19 18.27 -3.73
C CYS A 23 -5.06 17.02 -3.73
N GLY A 24 -5.88 16.88 -2.67
CA GLY A 24 -6.91 15.85 -2.54
C GLY A 24 -7.78 15.77 -3.79
N GLY A 25 -7.40 14.81 -4.62
CA GLY A 25 -7.81 14.54 -5.98
C GLY A 25 -6.86 13.44 -6.43
N GLY A 26 -6.90 12.32 -5.71
CA GLY A 26 -5.96 11.22 -5.87
C GLY A 26 -6.05 10.63 -7.26
N ASP A 27 -4.94 10.05 -7.69
CA ASP A 27 -4.94 9.04 -8.71
C ASP A 27 -5.89 7.93 -8.24
N GLU A 28 -6.65 7.31 -9.15
CA GLU A 28 -7.64 6.25 -8.83
C GLU A 28 -7.08 5.19 -7.86
N TYR A 29 -5.79 4.92 -7.99
CA TYR A 29 -4.98 4.10 -7.09
C TYR A 29 -5.02 4.55 -5.61
N CYS A 30 -4.66 5.81 -5.31
CA CYS A 30 -4.61 6.30 -3.93
C CYS A 30 -6.02 6.46 -3.34
N ASP A 31 -7.01 6.84 -4.16
CA ASP A 31 -8.41 6.91 -3.72
C ASP A 31 -8.91 5.52 -3.28
N LEU A 32 -8.59 4.47 -4.03
CA LEU A 32 -8.94 3.08 -3.68
C LEU A 32 -8.22 2.61 -2.41
N ILE A 33 -6.96 3.01 -2.20
CA ILE A 33 -6.22 2.66 -0.98
C ILE A 33 -6.82 3.34 0.26
N GLU A 34 -7.19 4.62 0.16
CA GLU A 34 -7.85 5.33 1.26
C GLU A 34 -9.20 4.67 1.62
N GLU A 35 -9.96 4.24 0.62
CA GLU A 35 -11.21 3.50 0.83
C GLU A 35 -10.97 2.13 1.48
N TYR A 36 -9.97 1.39 1.00
CA TYR A 36 -9.57 0.11 1.56
C TYR A 36 -9.17 0.23 3.04
N GLU A 37 -8.33 1.20 3.42
CA GLU A 37 -7.97 1.47 4.82
C GLU A 37 -9.19 1.86 5.68
N ALA A 38 -10.10 2.66 5.13
CA ALA A 38 -11.33 3.03 5.82
C ALA A 38 -12.25 1.81 6.05
N ASN A 39 -12.31 0.89 5.08
CA ASN A 39 -13.07 -0.35 5.19
C ASN A 39 -12.41 -1.33 6.17
N ALA A 40 -11.10 -1.55 6.04
CA ALA A 40 -10.32 -2.41 6.93
C ALA A 40 -10.42 -1.97 8.39
N SER A 41 -10.28 -0.67 8.66
CA SER A 41 -10.41 -0.11 10.03
C SER A 41 -11.84 -0.19 10.59
N SER A 42 -12.85 -0.35 9.74
CA SER A 42 -14.24 -0.55 10.14
C SER A 42 -14.61 -2.02 10.38
N MET A 43 -13.78 -2.95 9.90
CA MET A 43 -14.03 -4.38 9.93
C MET A 43 -13.51 -4.96 11.26
N GLU A 44 -14.41 -5.15 12.22
CA GLU A 44 -14.05 -5.64 13.57
C GLU A 44 -13.64 -7.13 13.61
N ASP A 45 -13.87 -7.90 12.54
CA ASP A 45 -13.53 -9.33 12.44
C ASP A 45 -12.99 -9.69 11.03
N MET A 46 -11.66 -9.65 10.85
CA MET A 46 -10.98 -10.16 9.64
C MET A 46 -11.01 -11.69 9.52
N ALA A 47 -11.66 -12.39 10.47
CA ALA A 47 -11.74 -13.86 10.50
C ALA A 47 -12.95 -14.42 9.73
N ASP A 48 -13.78 -13.55 9.15
CA ASP A 48 -14.88 -13.97 8.29
C ASP A 48 -14.37 -14.28 6.88
N GLN A 49 -14.75 -15.45 6.37
CA GLN A 49 -14.28 -15.94 5.08
C GLN A 49 -14.83 -15.10 3.92
N ASP A 50 -16.08 -14.62 4.02
CA ASP A 50 -16.67 -13.74 3.02
C ASP A 50 -15.97 -12.37 3.02
N ALA A 51 -15.61 -11.86 4.21
CA ALA A 51 -14.83 -10.62 4.33
C ALA A 51 -13.44 -10.74 3.71
N ALA A 52 -12.78 -11.90 3.83
CA ALA A 52 -11.48 -12.12 3.20
C ALA A 52 -11.56 -12.17 1.66
N VAL A 53 -12.65 -12.72 1.10
CA VAL A 53 -12.91 -12.68 -0.35
C VAL A 53 -13.14 -11.25 -0.82
N ASP A 54 -13.99 -10.49 -0.14
CA ASP A 54 -14.28 -9.09 -0.48
C ASP A 54 -12.99 -8.24 -0.45
N MET A 55 -12.14 -8.42 0.57
CA MET A 55 -10.84 -7.73 0.69
C MET A 55 -9.86 -8.11 -0.42
N ALA A 56 -9.85 -9.37 -0.85
CA ALA A 56 -9.05 -9.81 -2.00
C ALA A 56 -9.53 -9.14 -3.31
N GLU A 57 -10.84 -8.99 -3.49
CA GLU A 57 -11.41 -8.27 -4.65
C GLU A 57 -11.05 -6.76 -4.62
N GLU A 58 -11.14 -6.12 -3.45
CA GLU A 58 -10.73 -4.71 -3.27
C GLU A 58 -9.23 -4.53 -3.57
N THR A 59 -8.40 -5.45 -3.10
CA THR A 59 -6.95 -5.44 -3.36
C THR A 59 -6.63 -5.60 -4.85
N ARG A 60 -7.39 -6.42 -5.60
CA ARG A 60 -7.27 -6.53 -7.07
C ARG A 60 -7.67 -5.25 -7.77
N ALA A 61 -8.71 -4.57 -7.29
CA ALA A 61 -9.09 -3.28 -7.85
C ALA A 61 -7.98 -2.23 -7.66
N ILE A 62 -7.30 -2.25 -6.50
CA ILE A 62 -6.10 -1.41 -6.28
C ILE A 62 -5.01 -1.79 -7.28
N ALA A 63 -4.75 -3.09 -7.48
CA ALA A 63 -3.74 -3.57 -8.43
C ALA A 63 -4.01 -3.10 -9.87
N ASP A 64 -5.28 -3.09 -10.31
CA ASP A 64 -5.68 -2.64 -11.64
C ASP A 64 -5.48 -1.13 -11.86
N ALA A 65 -5.61 -0.34 -10.79
CA ALA A 65 -5.37 1.10 -10.81
C ALA A 65 -3.91 1.48 -10.55
N ALA A 66 -3.11 0.55 -10.04
CA ALA A 66 -1.74 0.78 -9.61
C ALA A 66 -0.78 1.05 -10.79
N PRO A 67 0.30 1.80 -10.55
CA PRO A 67 1.43 1.85 -11.46
C PRO A 67 1.99 0.46 -11.81
N ASP A 68 2.45 0.28 -13.07
CA ASP A 68 2.96 -1.02 -13.57
C ASP A 68 4.08 -1.62 -12.72
N ASP A 69 4.84 -0.79 -11.99
CA ASP A 69 5.96 -1.20 -11.14
C ASP A 69 5.54 -1.71 -9.75
N ILE A 70 4.28 -1.51 -9.33
CA ILE A 70 3.74 -2.01 -8.06
C ILE A 70 2.49 -2.88 -8.21
N ALA A 71 1.86 -2.89 -9.40
CA ALA A 71 0.67 -3.69 -9.67
C ALA A 71 0.89 -5.20 -9.44
N GLU A 72 2.07 -5.73 -9.76
CA GLU A 72 2.40 -7.15 -9.53
C GLU A 72 2.43 -7.49 -8.04
N ASP A 73 3.04 -6.62 -7.21
CA ASP A 73 3.09 -6.83 -5.76
C ASP A 73 1.68 -6.78 -5.14
N TRP A 74 0.81 -5.89 -5.61
CA TRP A 74 -0.60 -5.88 -5.19
C TRP A 74 -1.36 -7.16 -5.57
N ASN A 75 -1.11 -7.69 -6.77
CA ASN A 75 -1.70 -8.97 -7.17
C ASN A 75 -1.22 -10.12 -6.29
N THR A 76 0.06 -10.13 -5.91
CA THR A 76 0.62 -11.11 -4.96
C THR A 76 -0.09 -11.06 -3.61
N VAL A 77 -0.35 -9.85 -3.08
CA VAL A 77 -1.10 -9.68 -1.83
C VAL A 77 -2.54 -10.19 -1.98
N ALA A 78 -3.23 -9.81 -3.06
CA ALA A 78 -4.60 -10.24 -3.30
C ALA A 78 -4.74 -11.75 -3.46
N ASP A 79 -3.81 -12.38 -4.18
CA ASP A 79 -3.81 -13.83 -4.37
C ASP A 79 -3.54 -14.58 -3.06
N ALA A 80 -2.70 -14.04 -2.18
CA ALA A 80 -2.51 -14.61 -0.85
C ALA A 80 -3.80 -14.51 0.00
N MET A 81 -4.52 -13.38 -0.05
CA MET A 81 -5.80 -13.22 0.63
C MET A 81 -6.86 -14.19 0.10
N ASP A 82 -6.95 -14.32 -1.22
CA ASP A 82 -7.88 -15.25 -1.88
C ASP A 82 -7.57 -16.71 -1.54
N LYS A 83 -6.29 -17.09 -1.54
CA LYS A 83 -5.86 -18.41 -1.07
C LYS A 83 -6.22 -18.65 0.39
N LEU A 84 -6.01 -17.66 1.26
CA LEU A 84 -6.35 -17.77 2.68
C LEU A 84 -7.86 -17.90 2.89
N ALA A 85 -8.67 -17.12 2.17
CA ALA A 85 -10.12 -17.19 2.22
C ALA A 85 -10.63 -18.57 1.77
N ASN A 86 -10.07 -19.13 0.70
CA ASN A 86 -10.47 -20.42 0.16
C ASN A 86 -9.75 -21.62 0.79
N PHE A 87 -8.88 -21.41 1.79
CA PHE A 87 -8.12 -22.48 2.42
C PHE A 87 -8.98 -23.30 3.38
N ASP A 88 -9.13 -24.59 3.11
CA ASP A 88 -9.68 -25.56 4.04
C ASP A 88 -8.53 -26.28 4.77
N PRO A 89 -8.41 -26.17 6.11
CA PRO A 89 -7.39 -26.90 6.85
C PRO A 89 -7.52 -28.43 6.75
N GLU A 90 -8.67 -28.97 6.35
CA GLU A 90 -8.82 -30.40 6.06
C GLU A 90 -8.10 -30.83 4.77
N ASP A 91 -7.82 -29.90 3.86
CA ASP A 91 -7.10 -30.12 2.60
C ASP A 91 -5.56 -30.03 2.77
N ALA A 92 -5.08 -29.64 3.96
CA ALA A 92 -3.65 -29.50 4.24
C ALA A 92 -2.94 -30.87 4.37
N ASP A 93 -2.02 -31.15 3.46
CA ASP A 93 -1.15 -32.32 3.45
C ASP A 93 0.29 -31.95 3.84
N MET A 94 0.79 -32.50 4.94
CA MET A 94 2.16 -32.27 5.39
C MET A 94 3.24 -32.83 4.45
N GLU A 95 2.86 -33.73 3.55
CA GLU A 95 3.75 -34.31 2.53
C GLU A 95 3.74 -33.51 1.22
N ASP A 96 2.77 -32.60 1.04
CA ASP A 96 2.64 -31.73 -0.13
C ASP A 96 2.75 -30.24 0.30
N PRO A 97 3.92 -29.59 0.12
CA PRO A 97 4.09 -28.19 0.49
C PRO A 97 3.13 -27.25 -0.25
N ASP A 98 2.66 -27.63 -1.44
CA ASP A 98 1.74 -26.83 -2.25
C ASP A 98 0.31 -26.87 -1.65
N SER A 99 -0.01 -27.92 -0.88
CA SER A 99 -1.28 -28.03 -0.15
C SER A 99 -1.36 -27.14 1.09
N MET A 100 -0.25 -26.49 1.48
CA MET A 100 -0.24 -25.55 2.61
C MET A 100 -0.83 -24.18 2.26
N GLY A 101 -1.33 -24.01 1.03
CA GLY A 101 -2.15 -22.89 0.57
C GLY A 101 -1.51 -21.52 0.85
N PRO A 102 -2.01 -20.74 1.82
CA PRO A 102 -1.50 -19.40 2.14
C PRO A 102 -0.03 -19.37 2.62
N LEU A 103 0.58 -20.52 2.89
CA LEU A 103 1.99 -20.63 3.27
C LEU A 103 2.92 -20.85 2.06
N GLU A 104 2.37 -20.98 0.85
CA GLU A 104 3.16 -21.00 -0.38
C GLU A 104 3.78 -19.62 -0.61
N ASN A 105 5.11 -19.58 -0.81
CA ASN A 105 5.86 -18.36 -1.18
C ASN A 105 5.74 -17.20 -0.18
N LEU A 106 5.76 -17.48 1.12
CA LEU A 106 5.76 -16.46 2.18
C LEU A 106 6.85 -15.39 2.00
N ASP A 107 8.03 -15.76 1.51
CA ASP A 107 9.12 -14.80 1.26
C ASP A 107 8.74 -13.78 0.17
N GLU A 108 8.01 -14.22 -0.87
CA GLU A 108 7.53 -13.36 -1.95
C GLU A 108 6.39 -12.46 -1.48
N LEU A 109 5.47 -13.00 -0.69
CA LEU A 109 4.39 -12.23 -0.07
C LEU A 109 4.92 -11.17 0.90
N GLU A 110 5.92 -11.50 1.72
CA GLU A 110 6.57 -10.54 2.64
C GLU A 110 7.25 -9.40 1.87
N GLN A 111 7.93 -9.74 0.78
CA GLN A 111 8.55 -8.76 -0.10
C GLN A 111 7.51 -7.88 -0.80
N ALA A 112 6.46 -8.47 -1.37
CA ALA A 112 5.38 -7.74 -2.02
C ALA A 112 4.67 -6.79 -1.05
N GLY A 113 4.36 -7.25 0.17
CA GLY A 113 3.77 -6.42 1.21
C GLY A 113 4.65 -5.24 1.60
N THR A 114 5.97 -5.46 1.73
CA THR A 114 6.94 -4.39 2.01
C THR A 114 6.99 -3.36 0.88
N ASN A 115 7.06 -3.82 -0.37
CA ASN A 115 7.10 -2.94 -1.54
C ASN A 115 5.81 -2.09 -1.63
N VAL A 116 4.66 -2.72 -1.39
CA VAL A 116 3.36 -2.05 -1.36
C VAL A 116 3.33 -0.98 -0.27
N GLU A 117 3.71 -1.31 0.96
CA GLU A 117 3.73 -0.35 2.07
C GLU A 117 4.62 0.86 1.77
N GLU A 118 5.86 0.62 1.33
CA GLU A 118 6.79 1.69 0.96
C GLU A 118 6.24 2.55 -0.19
N HIS A 119 5.68 1.93 -1.22
CA HIS A 119 5.13 2.64 -2.37
C HIS A 119 3.90 3.48 -1.99
N VAL A 120 3.00 2.95 -1.17
CA VAL A 120 1.82 3.67 -0.68
C VAL A 120 2.23 4.84 0.21
N GLN A 121 3.19 4.64 1.10
CA GLN A 121 3.69 5.73 1.95
C GLN A 121 4.34 6.84 1.11
N ASP A 122 5.18 6.48 0.13
CA ASP A 122 5.92 7.44 -0.68
C ASP A 122 5.04 8.20 -1.69
N ASN A 123 3.99 7.57 -2.22
CA ASN A 123 3.18 8.13 -3.30
C ASN A 123 1.78 8.61 -2.85
N CYS A 124 1.16 7.95 -1.87
CA CYS A 124 -0.19 8.27 -1.41
C CYS A 124 -0.22 8.97 -0.03
N ASP A 125 0.90 9.04 0.71
CA ASP A 125 0.96 9.58 2.10
C ASP A 125 -0.01 8.86 3.07
N VAL A 126 -0.38 7.62 2.75
CA VAL A 126 -1.18 6.71 3.58
C VAL A 126 -0.23 5.74 4.28
N SER A 127 -0.51 5.41 5.54
CA SER A 127 0.23 4.37 6.27
C SER A 127 -0.70 3.19 6.47
N LEU A 128 -0.37 2.06 5.85
CA LEU A 128 -1.11 0.80 6.02
C LEU A 128 -0.78 0.23 7.41
N ASN A 129 -1.78 -0.13 8.23
CA ASN A 129 -1.56 -0.55 9.63
C ASN A 129 -2.38 -1.77 10.05
#